data_AF-A0A564Z2J9-F1
#
_entry.id   AF-A0A564Z2J9-F1
#
_cell.length_a   1.000
_cell.length_b   1.000
_cell.length_c   1.000
_cell.angle_alpha   90.00
_cell.angle_beta   90.00
_cell.angle_gamma   90.00
#
_symmetry.space_group_name_H-M   'P 1'
#
loop_
_entity.id
_entity.type
_entity.pdbx_description
1 polymer ?
#
loop_
_entity_poly.entity_id
_entity_poly.type
_entity_poly.pdbx_seq_one_letter_code
_entity_poly.pdbx_strand_id
1 'polypeptide(L)'
;MDTLEEFDHVVIFNSNDCRLKSFWPQDDFEYSTWLLDLESHIREALGTRAREVTGLNIPLKSGAVFLAIGLKLDPSFLYNSVIRGPRSGTDAGKYFRNFWGNKSEIRHLDGDLYECAIWESTKDITSQIVDYVLSRKLNTSNKTQSNLWYQVSCTSLNGILKSFSPPYSTLRLPARASTLHLINSLQSLRNILSGFNKHLPLNIMDVQPMSAEFRGTSVFAPIVDICDGTRKKKSADNPWHNVHHTLRPIYAILQIQSSGKWPKDDYAAFLHMKRLFLLRIKELLVHIGVPSKVVSTGMLDIFINGLILRLSFCHNFELKLLGRSLGLTKPYQFKAKKDLEEEYVEKEQEEYEPEPLTRWLTFNQRLPDVTSQLVAIARSHINTFPDACRLAKRWLSAHGFPVIQCPDISSEPVWGLDCEPVCLGDADLGASNCRLTEIAVELMVIHAGGFTEAVNTSSYSAGLPGSGSDRFLSTSPLVTFLRFLRLIYLFDWKNDILL
;
A
#
# COMPACT_ATOMS: atom_id res chain seq x y z
N MET A 1 -18.94 18.84 -7.16
CA MET A 1 -17.96 17.74 -7.26
C MET A 1 -18.61 16.62 -8.06
N ASP A 2 -17.83 15.77 -8.70
CA ASP A 2 -18.42 14.58 -9.33
C ASP A 2 -19.08 13.70 -8.27
N THR A 3 -20.22 13.09 -8.59
CA THR A 3 -20.97 12.25 -7.65
C THR A 3 -20.14 11.07 -7.12
N LEU A 4 -19.18 10.60 -7.93
CA LEU A 4 -18.23 9.55 -7.59
C LEU A 4 -17.07 10.01 -6.68
N GLU A 5 -16.88 11.31 -6.47
CA GLU A 5 -15.90 11.85 -5.51
C GLU A 5 -16.54 12.12 -4.12
N GLU A 6 -17.85 12.30 -4.12
CA GLU A 6 -18.65 12.58 -2.92
C GLU A 6 -19.14 11.31 -2.24
N PHE A 7 -19.51 10.29 -3.01
CA PHE A 7 -20.04 9.02 -2.52
C PHE A 7 -19.06 7.88 -2.78
N ASP A 8 -18.91 7.00 -1.79
CA ASP A 8 -18.01 5.85 -1.85
C ASP A 8 -18.52 4.73 -2.76
N HIS A 9 -19.85 4.62 -2.86
CA HIS A 9 -20.56 3.65 -3.67
C HIS A 9 -21.83 4.30 -4.23
N VAL A 10 -22.11 4.09 -5.52
CA VAL A 10 -23.27 4.66 -6.20
C VAL A 10 -24.06 3.58 -6.90
N VAL A 11 -25.37 3.54 -6.66
CA VAL A 11 -26.33 2.66 -7.33
C VAL A 11 -27.11 3.49 -8.33
N ILE A 12 -27.07 3.15 -9.61
CA ILE A 12 -27.71 3.90 -10.70
C ILE A 12 -28.83 3.05 -11.27
N PHE A 13 -30.06 3.57 -11.26
CA PHE A 13 -31.23 2.86 -11.79
C PHE A 13 -31.40 3.10 -13.29
N ASN A 14 -31.71 2.04 -14.02
CA ASN A 14 -31.95 2.12 -15.45
C ASN A 14 -33.39 2.59 -15.73
N SER A 15 -33.55 3.87 -16.05
CA SER A 15 -34.84 4.50 -16.34
C SER A 15 -35.53 3.96 -17.60
N ASN A 16 -34.81 3.27 -18.48
CA ASN A 16 -35.34 2.77 -19.75
C ASN A 16 -35.98 1.37 -19.65
N ASP A 17 -35.80 0.65 -18.53
CA ASP A 17 -36.32 -0.72 -18.40
C ASP A 17 -37.82 -0.73 -18.05
N CYS A 18 -38.61 -1.40 -18.89
CA CYS A 18 -40.07 -1.51 -18.77
C CYS A 18 -40.54 -2.06 -17.42
N ARG A 19 -39.71 -2.88 -16.76
CA ARG A 19 -40.02 -3.51 -15.47
C ARG A 19 -39.90 -2.54 -14.30
N LEU A 20 -39.05 -1.53 -14.45
CA LEU A 20 -38.98 -0.42 -13.50
C LEU A 20 -40.06 0.62 -13.80
N LYS A 21 -40.49 0.78 -15.06
CA LYS A 21 -41.58 1.71 -15.44
C LYS A 21 -42.91 1.50 -14.70
N SER A 22 -43.24 0.26 -14.29
CA SER A 22 -44.45 0.00 -13.48
C SER A 22 -44.31 0.45 -12.02
N PHE A 23 -43.08 0.57 -11.52
CA PHE A 23 -42.75 1.12 -10.21
C PHE A 23 -42.27 2.57 -10.30
N TRP A 24 -42.14 3.10 -11.52
CA TRP A 24 -41.59 4.41 -11.77
C TRP A 24 -42.70 5.42 -11.50
N PRO A 25 -42.48 6.33 -10.54
CA PRO A 25 -43.48 7.31 -10.18
C PRO A 25 -43.84 8.21 -11.36
N GLN A 26 -45.11 8.60 -11.48
CA GLN A 26 -45.58 9.38 -12.63
C GLN A 26 -45.43 10.90 -12.42
N ASP A 27 -45.43 11.34 -11.16
CA ASP A 27 -45.29 12.74 -10.74
C ASP A 27 -44.10 12.97 -9.81
N ASP A 28 -43.44 14.14 -9.90
CA ASP A 28 -42.26 14.55 -9.11
C ASP A 28 -42.38 14.28 -7.59
N PHE A 29 -43.60 14.37 -7.04
CA PHE A 29 -43.87 14.06 -5.64
C PHE A 29 -43.76 12.56 -5.33
N GLU A 30 -44.29 11.71 -6.21
CA GLU A 30 -44.16 10.25 -6.10
C GLU A 30 -42.68 9.82 -6.27
N TYR A 31 -41.88 10.57 -7.04
CA TYR A 31 -40.43 10.34 -7.17
C TYR A 31 -39.69 10.49 -5.85
N SER A 32 -39.93 11.61 -5.16
CA SER A 32 -39.27 11.87 -3.88
C SER A 32 -39.63 10.83 -2.83
N THR A 33 -40.90 10.41 -2.79
CA THR A 33 -41.38 9.42 -1.81
C THR A 33 -40.85 8.01 -2.10
N TRP A 34 -40.74 7.62 -3.37
CA TRP A 34 -40.14 6.34 -3.76
C TRP A 34 -38.65 6.25 -3.42
N LEU A 35 -37.88 7.31 -3.71
CA LEU A 35 -36.46 7.36 -3.35
C LEU A 35 -36.26 7.30 -1.83
N LEU A 36 -37.07 8.05 -1.07
CA LEU A 36 -37.01 8.04 0.41
C LEU A 36 -37.33 6.64 0.99
N ASP A 37 -38.29 5.93 0.42
CA ASP A 37 -38.60 4.56 0.83
C ASP A 37 -37.41 3.62 0.57
N LEU A 38 -36.79 3.69 -0.62
CA LEU A 38 -35.61 2.89 -0.94
C LEU A 38 -34.40 3.25 -0.06
N GLU A 39 -34.17 4.53 0.17
CA GLU A 39 -33.12 5.00 1.08
C GLU A 39 -33.29 4.41 2.47
N SER A 40 -34.52 4.41 3.01
CA SER A 40 -34.81 3.87 4.34
C SER A 40 -34.51 2.37 4.41
N HIS A 41 -34.88 1.60 3.39
CA HIS A 41 -34.63 0.17 3.31
C HIS A 41 -33.15 -0.18 3.15
N ILE A 42 -32.43 0.57 2.33
CA ILE A 42 -30.97 0.37 2.15
C ILE A 42 -30.23 0.76 3.43
N ARG A 43 -30.64 1.86 4.09
CA ARG A 43 -30.07 2.31 5.36
C ARG A 43 -30.27 1.25 6.45
N GLU A 44 -31.47 0.68 6.54
CA GLU A 44 -31.76 -0.41 7.46
C GLU A 44 -30.90 -1.65 7.18
N ALA A 45 -30.75 -2.02 5.90
CA ALA A 45 -29.97 -3.20 5.51
C ALA A 45 -28.47 -3.05 5.76
N LEU A 46 -27.90 -1.88 5.46
CA LEU A 46 -26.48 -1.61 5.66
C LEU A 46 -26.14 -1.34 7.13
N GLY A 47 -27.10 -0.84 7.91
CA GLY A 47 -26.93 -0.58 9.34
C GLY A 47 -25.69 0.28 9.61
N THR A 48 -24.77 -0.22 10.43
CA THR A 48 -23.53 0.50 10.79
C THR A 48 -22.51 0.62 9.65
N ARG A 49 -22.74 -0.02 8.50
CA ARG A 49 -21.82 0.03 7.34
C ARG A 49 -21.97 1.30 6.51
N ALA A 50 -23.12 1.96 6.59
CA ALA A 50 -23.38 3.20 5.87
C ALA A 50 -23.52 4.35 6.87
N ARG A 51 -22.68 5.36 6.72
CA ARG A 51 -22.79 6.63 7.47
C ARG A 51 -23.90 7.50 6.89
N GLU A 52 -24.04 7.47 5.57
CA GLU A 52 -25.00 8.29 4.84
C GLU A 52 -25.54 7.50 3.65
N VAL A 53 -26.84 7.63 3.39
CA VAL A 53 -27.54 7.07 2.23
C VAL A 53 -28.41 8.18 1.68
N THR A 54 -28.22 8.56 0.42
CA THR A 54 -28.92 9.71 -0.18
C THR A 54 -29.32 9.42 -1.61
N GLY A 55 -30.55 9.74 -1.98
CA GLY A 55 -31.05 9.77 -3.34
C GLY A 55 -30.45 10.95 -4.11
N LEU A 56 -30.11 10.68 -5.36
CA LEU A 56 -29.40 11.58 -6.25
C LEU A 56 -30.01 11.54 -7.64
N ASN A 57 -29.96 12.68 -8.31
CA ASN A 57 -30.33 12.81 -9.71
C ASN A 57 -29.05 13.08 -10.51
N ILE A 58 -28.69 12.15 -11.40
CA ILE A 58 -27.50 12.27 -12.26
C ILE A 58 -27.95 12.81 -13.62
N PRO A 59 -27.68 14.08 -13.94
CA PRO A 59 -28.02 14.66 -15.24
C PRO A 59 -27.11 14.10 -16.33
N LEU A 60 -27.70 13.68 -17.45
CA LEU A 60 -26.97 13.27 -18.65
C LEU A 60 -26.82 14.43 -19.62
N LYS A 61 -25.78 14.38 -20.47
CA LYS A 61 -25.59 15.34 -21.56
C LYS A 61 -26.75 15.36 -22.57
N SER A 62 -27.56 14.29 -22.62
CA SER A 62 -28.76 14.19 -23.45
C SER A 62 -29.99 14.91 -22.86
N GLY A 63 -29.90 15.48 -21.66
CA GLY A 63 -31.02 16.11 -20.95
C GLY A 63 -31.87 15.14 -20.13
N ALA A 64 -31.64 13.83 -20.23
CA ALA A 64 -32.27 12.83 -19.37
C ALA A 64 -31.60 12.79 -17.97
N VAL A 65 -32.34 12.32 -16.96
CA VAL A 65 -31.85 12.18 -15.59
C VAL A 65 -31.89 10.71 -15.19
N PHE A 66 -30.77 10.19 -14.67
CA PHE A 66 -30.76 8.89 -14.00
C PHE A 66 -30.98 9.07 -12.51
N LEU A 67 -31.87 8.26 -11.94
CA LEU A 67 -32.00 8.14 -10.50
C LEU A 67 -30.84 7.33 -9.95
N ALA A 68 -30.26 7.78 -8.86
CA ALA A 68 -29.20 7.07 -8.19
C ALA A 68 -29.33 7.16 -6.67
N ILE A 69 -28.68 6.23 -5.97
CA ILE A 69 -28.49 6.28 -4.52
C ILE A 69 -27.00 6.30 -4.26
N GLY A 70 -26.52 7.35 -3.60
CA GLY A 70 -25.16 7.49 -3.11
C GLY A 70 -25.05 6.95 -1.69
N LEU A 71 -23.97 6.23 -1.41
CA LEU A 71 -23.66 5.69 -0.09
C LEU A 71 -22.30 6.24 0.36
N LYS A 72 -22.26 6.77 1.59
CA LYS A 72 -21.00 6.97 2.31
C LYS A 72 -20.80 5.85 3.30
N LEU A 73 -19.68 5.16 3.18
CA LEU A 73 -19.46 3.90 3.84
C LEU A 73 -18.60 4.07 5.10
N ASP A 74 -18.69 3.13 6.04
CA ASP A 74 -17.82 3.06 7.20
C ASP A 74 -16.78 1.94 7.04
N PRO A 75 -15.48 2.26 6.90
CA PRO A 75 -14.46 1.27 6.55
C PRO A 75 -14.28 0.18 7.60
N SER A 76 -14.66 0.43 8.85
CA SER A 76 -14.57 -0.48 9.99
C SER A 76 -15.43 -1.74 9.81
N PHE A 77 -16.58 -1.62 9.13
CA PHE A 77 -17.55 -2.71 9.02
C PHE A 77 -17.69 -3.27 7.62
N LEU A 78 -17.11 -2.64 6.59
CA LEU A 78 -17.31 -2.99 5.18
C LEU A 78 -17.05 -4.45 4.84
N TYR A 79 -15.95 -5.01 5.36
CA TYR A 79 -15.47 -6.34 5.01
C TYR A 79 -15.99 -7.45 5.92
N ASN A 80 -16.81 -7.11 6.93
CA ASN A 80 -17.39 -8.10 7.81
C ASN A 80 -18.39 -8.95 7.02
N SER A 81 -18.19 -10.27 6.94
CA SER A 81 -19.11 -11.16 6.20
C SER A 81 -20.43 -11.39 6.93
N VAL A 82 -20.49 -11.09 8.23
CA VAL A 82 -21.67 -11.33 9.07
C VAL A 82 -22.30 -10.01 9.47
N ILE A 83 -23.61 -9.89 9.26
CA ILE A 83 -24.46 -8.86 9.87
C ILE A 83 -25.07 -9.49 11.12
N ARG A 84 -24.72 -8.94 12.29
CA ARG A 84 -25.28 -9.37 13.57
C ARG A 84 -26.64 -8.71 13.76
N GLY A 85 -27.68 -9.52 13.94
CA GLY A 85 -29.02 -9.10 14.30
C GLY A 85 -29.27 -9.21 15.81
N PRO A 86 -30.53 -9.06 16.23
CA PRO A 86 -30.93 -9.15 17.64
C PRO A 86 -30.93 -10.60 18.15
N ARG A 87 -31.05 -10.75 19.48
CA ARG A 87 -31.11 -12.06 20.15
C ARG A 87 -32.32 -12.86 19.64
N SER A 88 -32.10 -14.16 19.42
CA SER A 88 -33.13 -15.10 18.96
C SER A 88 -34.28 -15.19 19.97
N GLY A 89 -35.50 -15.43 19.47
CA GLY A 89 -36.72 -15.53 20.29
C GLY A 89 -37.35 -14.19 20.70
N THR A 90 -36.76 -13.06 20.32
CA THR A 90 -37.34 -11.72 20.53
C THR A 90 -38.23 -11.29 19.36
N ASP A 91 -39.14 -10.35 19.58
CA ASP A 91 -39.96 -9.78 18.49
C ASP A 91 -39.11 -9.03 17.45
N ALA A 92 -38.01 -8.40 17.90
CA ALA A 92 -37.00 -7.83 17.00
C ALA A 92 -36.34 -8.91 16.13
N GLY A 93 -36.12 -10.12 16.66
CA GLY A 93 -35.63 -11.27 15.89
C GLY A 93 -36.61 -11.75 14.82
N LYS A 94 -37.92 -11.77 15.13
CA LYS A 94 -38.97 -12.07 14.13
C LYS A 94 -38.96 -11.03 13.01
N TYR A 95 -38.84 -9.76 13.36
CA TYR A 95 -38.75 -8.67 12.38
C TYR A 95 -37.50 -8.82 11.50
N PHE A 96 -36.32 -9.06 12.09
CA PHE A 96 -35.09 -9.31 11.35
C PHE A 96 -35.21 -10.50 10.39
N ARG A 97 -35.81 -11.59 10.86
CA ARG A 97 -36.08 -12.77 10.02
C ARG A 97 -37.05 -12.46 8.87
N ASN A 98 -38.07 -11.65 9.11
CA ASN A 98 -38.97 -11.20 8.05
C ASN A 98 -38.23 -10.32 7.04
N PHE A 99 -37.38 -9.40 7.50
CA PHE A 99 -36.61 -8.48 6.65
C PHE A 99 -35.55 -9.18 5.79
N TRP A 100 -34.83 -10.17 6.33
CA TRP A 100 -33.77 -10.91 5.62
C TRP A 100 -34.24 -12.21 5.00
N GLY A 101 -35.34 -12.80 5.46
CA GLY A 101 -35.99 -13.94 4.81
C GLY A 101 -35.08 -15.16 4.83
N ASN A 102 -34.81 -15.72 3.65
CA ASN A 102 -33.95 -16.89 3.50
C ASN A 102 -32.47 -16.64 3.84
N LYS A 103 -32.04 -15.36 3.96
CA LYS A 103 -30.68 -15.00 4.39
C LYS A 103 -30.50 -14.94 5.91
N SER A 104 -31.59 -15.00 6.69
CA SER A 104 -31.53 -15.02 8.15
C SER A 104 -31.20 -16.42 8.64
N GLU A 105 -30.11 -16.55 9.38
CA GLU A 105 -29.69 -17.79 10.03
C GLU A 105 -29.39 -17.52 11.50
N ILE A 106 -29.70 -18.46 12.38
CA ILE A 106 -29.38 -18.35 13.81
C ILE A 106 -27.93 -18.80 14.00
N ARG A 107 -27.11 -17.96 14.64
CA ARG A 107 -25.73 -18.30 15.03
C ARG A 107 -25.50 -18.11 16.51
N HIS A 108 -24.66 -18.97 17.04
CA HIS A 108 -24.15 -18.85 18.39
C HIS A 108 -22.98 -17.85 18.39
N LEU A 109 -23.17 -16.70 19.05
CA LEU A 109 -22.17 -15.66 19.22
C LEU A 109 -22.02 -15.41 20.71
N ASP A 110 -20.80 -15.54 21.24
CA ASP A 110 -20.45 -15.22 22.62
C ASP A 110 -21.29 -15.92 23.71
N GLY A 111 -21.79 -17.14 23.44
CA GLY A 111 -22.59 -17.90 24.40
C GLY A 111 -24.11 -17.83 24.18
N ASP A 112 -24.56 -16.92 23.32
CA ASP A 112 -25.98 -16.65 23.07
C ASP A 112 -26.35 -16.85 21.60
N LEU A 113 -27.64 -17.08 21.35
CA LEU A 113 -28.19 -17.25 20.00
C LEU A 113 -28.66 -15.90 19.45
N TYR A 114 -28.12 -15.51 18.30
CA TYR A 114 -28.50 -14.30 17.58
C TYR A 114 -28.97 -14.64 16.17
N GLU A 115 -29.91 -13.86 15.64
CA GLU A 115 -30.21 -13.87 14.21
C GLU A 115 -29.07 -13.18 13.46
N CYS A 116 -28.61 -13.75 12.35
CA CYS A 116 -27.49 -13.25 11.56
C CYS A 116 -27.75 -13.37 10.06
N ALA A 117 -27.21 -12.44 9.26
CA ALA A 117 -27.15 -12.58 7.81
C ALA A 117 -25.71 -12.74 7.34
N ILE A 118 -25.46 -13.72 6.47
CA ILE A 118 -24.10 -14.13 6.07
C ILE A 118 -23.90 -13.89 4.58
N TRP A 119 -22.78 -13.25 4.28
CA TRP A 119 -22.36 -12.84 2.94
C TRP A 119 -21.06 -13.53 2.53
N GLU A 120 -20.87 -13.68 1.22
CA GLU A 120 -19.66 -14.26 0.67
C GLU A 120 -18.52 -13.23 0.71
N SER A 121 -17.44 -13.53 1.42
CA SER A 121 -16.31 -12.61 1.60
C SER A 121 -15.41 -12.46 0.36
N THR A 122 -15.57 -13.33 -0.63
CA THR A 122 -14.79 -13.31 -1.89
C THR A 122 -15.27 -12.24 -2.86
N LYS A 123 -16.51 -11.76 -2.68
CA LYS A 123 -17.17 -10.74 -3.49
C LYS A 123 -17.39 -9.49 -2.65
N ASP A 124 -17.70 -8.38 -3.33
CA ASP A 124 -18.08 -7.15 -2.63
C ASP A 124 -19.38 -7.38 -1.83
N ILE A 125 -19.27 -7.29 -0.51
CA ILE A 125 -20.37 -7.52 0.44
C ILE A 125 -21.40 -6.42 0.32
N THR A 126 -20.98 -5.16 0.12
CA THR A 126 -21.90 -4.02 0.01
C THR A 126 -22.78 -4.17 -1.23
N SER A 127 -22.16 -4.49 -2.38
CA SER A 127 -22.91 -4.77 -3.62
C SER A 127 -23.91 -5.91 -3.44
N GLN A 128 -23.50 -7.02 -2.80
CA GLN A 128 -24.39 -8.16 -2.53
C GLN A 128 -25.58 -7.80 -1.65
N ILE A 129 -25.38 -7.00 -0.60
CA ILE A 129 -26.45 -6.55 0.30
C ILE A 129 -27.44 -5.70 -0.49
N VAL A 130 -26.94 -4.71 -1.24
CA VAL A 130 -27.78 -3.80 -2.05
C VAL A 130 -28.58 -4.58 -3.09
N ASP A 131 -27.93 -5.49 -3.84
CA ASP A 131 -28.61 -6.33 -4.84
C ASP A 131 -29.72 -7.17 -4.20
N TYR A 132 -29.45 -7.77 -3.03
CA TYR A 132 -30.41 -8.59 -2.32
C TYR A 132 -31.62 -7.78 -1.84
N VAL A 133 -31.38 -6.62 -1.23
CA VAL A 133 -32.44 -5.74 -0.70
C VAL A 133 -33.32 -5.21 -1.82
N LEU A 134 -32.70 -4.69 -2.89
CA LEU A 134 -33.41 -4.18 -4.06
C LEU A 134 -34.21 -5.28 -4.75
N SER A 135 -33.62 -6.46 -4.94
CA SER A 135 -34.33 -7.58 -5.58
C SER A 135 -35.56 -8.01 -4.81
N ARG A 136 -35.46 -8.03 -3.47
CA ARG A 136 -36.58 -8.38 -2.59
C ARG A 136 -37.65 -7.31 -2.54
N LYS A 137 -37.28 -6.03 -2.48
CA LYS A 137 -38.24 -4.91 -2.45
C LYS A 137 -39.00 -4.78 -3.76
N LEU A 138 -38.32 -4.96 -4.89
CA LEU A 138 -38.91 -4.84 -6.23
C LEU A 138 -39.50 -6.16 -6.75
N ASN A 139 -39.49 -7.24 -5.96
CA ASN A 139 -39.96 -8.58 -6.33
C ASN A 139 -39.36 -9.10 -7.67
N THR A 140 -38.07 -8.84 -7.90
CA THR A 140 -37.39 -9.25 -9.14
C THR A 140 -36.70 -10.60 -8.98
N SER A 141 -36.89 -11.49 -9.96
CA SER A 141 -36.24 -12.82 -9.94
C SER A 141 -34.73 -12.70 -10.22
N ASN A 142 -33.92 -13.57 -9.60
CA ASN A 142 -32.45 -13.55 -9.71
C ASN A 142 -31.92 -13.65 -11.15
N LYS A 143 -32.68 -14.19 -12.11
CA LYS A 143 -32.26 -14.32 -13.52
C LYS A 143 -32.34 -12.99 -14.30
N THR A 144 -33.01 -11.98 -13.76
CA THR A 144 -33.33 -10.72 -14.46
C THR A 144 -32.52 -9.52 -13.99
N GLN A 145 -31.60 -9.70 -13.03
CA GLN A 145 -30.86 -8.62 -12.35
C GLN A 145 -29.95 -7.80 -13.28
N SER A 146 -29.47 -8.38 -14.39
CA SER A 146 -28.33 -7.83 -15.13
C SER A 146 -28.51 -6.43 -15.73
N ASN A 147 -29.73 -5.88 -15.79
CA ASN A 147 -30.01 -4.61 -16.50
C ASN A 147 -30.85 -3.58 -15.72
N LEU A 148 -31.26 -3.87 -14.47
CA LEU A 148 -32.20 -2.99 -13.73
C LEU A 148 -31.49 -1.85 -13.00
N TRP A 149 -30.35 -2.13 -12.38
CA TRP A 149 -29.51 -1.12 -11.75
C TRP A 149 -28.04 -1.49 -11.95
N TYR A 150 -27.20 -0.46 -11.99
CA TYR A 150 -25.75 -0.56 -12.12
C TYR A 150 -25.12 -0.06 -10.83
N GLN A 151 -24.21 -0.84 -10.26
CA GLN A 151 -23.49 -0.44 -9.05
C GLN A 151 -22.07 -0.05 -9.40
N VAL A 152 -21.68 1.17 -9.04
CA VAL A 152 -20.29 1.62 -9.00
C VAL A 152 -19.81 1.45 -7.56
N SER A 153 -19.19 0.29 -7.31
CA SER A 153 -18.64 -0.08 -6.01
C SER A 153 -17.34 0.64 -5.68
N CYS A 154 -17.07 0.81 -4.39
CA CYS A 154 -15.78 1.26 -3.88
C CYS A 154 -14.61 0.37 -4.34
N THR A 155 -14.86 -0.88 -4.69
CA THR A 155 -13.86 -1.86 -5.14
C THR A 155 -13.89 -2.11 -6.65
N SER A 156 -14.62 -1.32 -7.44
CA SER A 156 -14.81 -1.56 -8.88
C SER A 156 -13.50 -1.69 -9.66
N LEU A 157 -12.46 -0.95 -9.26
CA LEU A 157 -11.14 -1.01 -9.89
C LEU A 157 -10.21 -2.08 -9.30
N ASN A 158 -10.60 -2.79 -8.23
CA ASN A 158 -9.76 -3.83 -7.63
C ASN A 158 -9.52 -5.01 -8.57
N GLY A 159 -10.38 -5.21 -9.58
CA GLY A 159 -10.13 -6.16 -10.67
C GLY A 159 -8.83 -5.85 -11.42
N ILE A 160 -8.51 -4.56 -11.58
CA ILE A 160 -7.25 -4.11 -12.19
C ILE A 160 -6.09 -4.50 -11.28
N LEU A 161 -6.22 -4.54 -9.95
CA LEU A 161 -5.13 -4.88 -9.04
C LEU A 161 -4.77 -6.38 -9.00
N LYS A 162 -5.44 -7.22 -9.78
CA LYS A 162 -5.10 -8.65 -9.89
C LYS A 162 -3.85 -8.81 -10.75
N SER A 163 -2.94 -9.68 -10.28
CA SER A 163 -1.76 -10.09 -11.06
C SER A 163 -2.21 -10.98 -12.21
N PHE A 164 -1.75 -10.68 -13.42
CA PHE A 164 -1.91 -11.57 -14.56
C PHE A 164 -0.80 -12.61 -14.49
N SER A 165 -1.07 -13.77 -13.90
CA SER A 165 -0.14 -14.90 -14.05
C SER A 165 -0.24 -15.41 -15.50
N PRO A 166 0.86 -15.44 -16.27
CA PRO A 166 0.81 -16.02 -17.60
C PRO A 166 0.43 -17.50 -17.49
N PRO A 167 -0.54 -17.99 -18.29
CA PRO A 167 -1.14 -19.33 -18.15
C PRO A 167 -0.15 -20.50 -18.33
N TYR A 168 1.08 -20.22 -18.77
CA TYR A 168 2.14 -21.20 -19.03
C TYR A 168 3.32 -21.15 -18.05
N SER A 169 3.26 -20.34 -16.98
CA SER A 169 4.34 -20.30 -15.98
C SER A 169 4.29 -21.53 -15.06
N THR A 170 5.44 -22.19 -14.87
CA THR A 170 5.63 -23.25 -13.87
C THR A 170 5.67 -22.71 -12.43
N LEU A 171 5.72 -21.38 -12.26
CA LEU A 171 5.67 -20.70 -10.98
C LEU A 171 4.24 -20.21 -10.72
N ARG A 172 3.63 -20.70 -9.64
CA ARG A 172 2.41 -20.10 -9.09
C ARG A 172 2.84 -18.95 -8.18
N LEU A 173 2.93 -17.73 -8.72
CA LEU A 173 2.98 -16.57 -7.84
C LEU A 173 1.58 -16.40 -7.22
N PRO A 174 1.41 -16.52 -5.89
CA PRO A 174 0.19 -15.99 -5.29
C PRO A 174 0.13 -14.50 -5.64
N ALA A 175 -1.06 -14.01 -6.01
CA ALA A 175 -1.22 -12.62 -6.46
C ALA A 175 -0.72 -11.60 -5.42
N ARG A 176 -0.69 -12.00 -4.13
CA ARG A 176 -0.21 -11.19 -3.01
C ARG A 176 0.35 -12.04 -1.87
N ALA A 177 1.48 -11.62 -1.28
CA ALA A 177 1.82 -12.01 0.09
C ALA A 177 0.81 -11.42 1.05
N SER A 178 0.04 -12.25 1.76
CA SER A 178 -0.81 -11.71 2.82
C SER A 178 0.06 -10.94 3.82
N THR A 179 -0.45 -9.83 4.36
CA THR A 179 0.30 -9.04 5.36
C THR A 179 0.75 -9.92 6.52
N LEU A 180 -0.08 -10.91 6.89
CA LEU A 180 0.26 -11.92 7.90
C LEU A 180 1.45 -12.79 7.49
N HIS A 181 1.53 -13.23 6.21
CA HIS A 181 2.67 -13.99 5.71
C HIS A 181 3.98 -13.20 5.82
N LEU A 182 3.95 -11.92 5.46
CA LEU A 182 5.12 -11.03 5.58
C LEU A 182 5.55 -10.85 7.03
N ILE A 183 4.60 -10.59 7.93
CA ILE A 183 4.85 -10.42 9.37
C ILE A 183 5.44 -11.72 9.96
N ASN A 184 4.83 -12.87 9.67
CA ASN A 184 5.30 -14.16 10.16
C ASN A 184 6.70 -14.48 9.64
N SER A 185 6.98 -14.18 8.36
CA SER A 185 8.30 -14.41 7.75
C SER A 185 9.38 -13.53 8.37
N LEU A 186 9.07 -12.26 8.63
CA LEU A 186 9.98 -11.36 9.34
C LEU A 186 10.21 -11.82 10.78
N GLN A 187 9.18 -12.31 11.47
CA GLN A 187 9.30 -12.82 12.84
C GLN A 187 10.10 -14.13 12.89
N SER A 188 9.92 -15.04 11.94
CA SER A 188 10.76 -16.22 11.79
C SER A 188 12.23 -15.83 11.59
N LEU A 189 12.50 -14.84 10.74
CA LEU A 189 13.86 -14.32 10.53
C LEU A 189 14.45 -13.74 11.83
N ARG A 190 13.70 -12.92 12.56
CA ARG A 190 14.13 -12.35 13.85
C ARG A 190 14.49 -13.43 14.88
N ASN A 191 13.71 -14.51 14.94
CA ASN A 191 13.98 -15.64 15.83
C ASN A 191 15.26 -16.38 15.43
N ILE A 192 15.47 -16.60 14.13
CA ILE A 192 16.69 -17.23 13.60
C ILE A 192 17.92 -16.37 13.95
N LEU A 193 17.86 -15.06 13.64
CA LEU A 193 18.98 -14.15 13.85
C LEU A 193 19.30 -13.94 15.34
N SER A 194 18.29 -13.84 16.20
CA SER A 194 18.51 -13.74 17.65
C SER A 194 19.11 -15.02 18.24
N GLY A 195 18.79 -16.19 17.67
CA GLY A 195 19.43 -17.47 18.00
C GLY A 195 20.95 -17.46 17.79
N PHE A 196 21.46 -16.62 16.89
CA PHE A 196 22.90 -16.50 16.59
C PHE A 196 23.67 -15.57 17.51
N ASN A 197 23.02 -14.83 18.41
CA ASN A 197 23.68 -13.82 19.25
C ASN A 197 24.86 -14.37 20.07
N LYS A 198 24.81 -15.65 20.50
CA LYS A 198 25.94 -16.29 21.21
C LYS A 198 27.17 -16.54 20.35
N HIS A 199 27.02 -16.57 19.04
CA HIS A 199 28.05 -16.91 18.06
C HIS A 199 28.52 -15.70 17.23
N LEU A 200 27.99 -14.51 17.53
CA LEU A 200 28.32 -13.26 16.87
C LEU A 200 29.08 -12.33 17.83
N PRO A 201 30.00 -11.49 17.30
CA PRO A 201 30.74 -10.54 18.14
C PRO A 201 29.88 -9.39 18.67
N LEU A 202 28.74 -9.12 18.02
CA LEU A 202 27.75 -8.12 18.40
C LEU A 202 26.36 -8.72 18.30
N ASN A 203 25.53 -8.43 19.29
CA ASN A 203 24.16 -8.91 19.31
C ASN A 203 23.31 -8.20 18.25
N ILE A 204 22.45 -8.97 17.58
CA ILE A 204 21.39 -8.45 16.73
C ILE A 204 20.20 -8.13 17.66
N MET A 205 19.74 -6.89 17.61
CA MET A 205 18.69 -6.35 18.47
C MET A 205 17.31 -6.48 17.80
N ASP A 206 17.18 -6.00 16.56
CA ASP A 206 15.94 -6.08 15.79
C ASP A 206 16.21 -6.03 14.27
N VAL A 207 15.17 -6.27 13.49
CA VAL A 207 15.11 -6.17 12.03
C VAL A 207 13.92 -5.27 11.67
N GLN A 208 14.19 -4.08 11.11
CA GLN A 208 13.17 -3.12 10.70
C GLN A 208 12.85 -3.26 9.20
N PRO A 209 11.59 -3.55 8.82
CA PRO A 209 11.20 -3.66 7.42
C PRO A 209 11.11 -2.30 6.73
N MET A 210 11.48 -2.24 5.44
CA MET A 210 11.59 -0.99 4.68
C MET A 210 10.73 -0.93 3.41
N SER A 211 10.53 -2.05 2.74
CA SER A 211 9.89 -2.05 1.42
C SER A 211 8.36 -1.90 1.44
N ALA A 212 7.81 -1.53 0.27
CA ALA A 212 6.38 -1.26 0.04
C ALA A 212 5.45 -2.43 0.40
N GLU A 213 5.97 -3.65 0.39
CA GLU A 213 5.23 -4.87 0.74
C GLU A 213 4.71 -4.81 2.18
N PHE A 214 5.52 -4.32 3.12
CA PHE A 214 5.15 -4.27 4.54
C PHE A 214 4.13 -3.18 4.88
N ARG A 215 4.02 -2.14 4.05
CA ARG A 215 2.95 -1.13 4.10
C ARG A 215 1.77 -1.44 3.18
N GLY A 216 1.83 -2.56 2.45
CA GLY A 216 0.74 -3.04 1.59
C GLY A 216 0.53 -2.24 0.30
N THR A 217 1.43 -1.31 -0.04
CA THR A 217 1.32 -0.41 -1.21
C THR A 217 2.06 -0.93 -2.44
N SER A 218 2.71 -2.10 -2.35
CA SER A 218 3.35 -2.75 -3.50
C SER A 218 2.31 -3.23 -4.51
N VAL A 219 2.52 -2.95 -5.80
CA VAL A 219 1.55 -3.25 -6.87
C VAL A 219 1.43 -4.76 -7.08
N PHE A 220 2.58 -5.45 -7.19
CA PHE A 220 2.69 -6.89 -7.41
C PHE A 220 3.56 -7.52 -6.32
N ALA A 221 3.21 -8.72 -5.87
CA ALA A 221 3.92 -9.35 -4.75
C ALA A 221 5.17 -10.13 -5.19
N PRO A 222 6.22 -10.12 -4.35
CA PRO A 222 7.47 -10.83 -4.61
C PRO A 222 7.49 -12.26 -4.02
N ILE A 223 6.35 -12.97 -3.94
CA ILE A 223 6.38 -14.37 -3.46
C ILE A 223 6.75 -15.32 -4.59
N VAL A 224 7.75 -16.13 -4.30
CA VAL A 224 8.11 -17.33 -5.05
C VAL A 224 7.49 -18.52 -4.34
N ASP A 225 6.52 -19.17 -4.97
CA ASP A 225 6.19 -20.55 -4.59
C ASP A 225 7.02 -21.48 -5.49
N ILE A 226 7.98 -22.17 -4.88
CA ILE A 226 8.76 -23.20 -5.57
C ILE A 226 7.94 -24.47 -5.48
N CYS A 227 7.23 -24.83 -6.55
CA CYS A 227 6.53 -26.11 -6.61
C CYS A 227 7.52 -27.26 -6.41
N ASP A 228 7.25 -28.10 -5.41
CA ASP A 228 7.94 -29.36 -5.22
C ASP A 228 7.59 -30.29 -6.39
N GLY A 229 8.56 -30.50 -7.27
CA GLY A 229 8.32 -30.98 -8.63
C GLY A 229 7.93 -32.46 -8.71
N THR A 230 6.63 -32.75 -8.73
CA THR A 230 6.11 -33.96 -9.40
C THR A 230 5.55 -33.62 -10.77
N ARG A 231 6.38 -33.07 -11.67
CA ARG A 231 6.09 -33.04 -13.11
C ARG A 231 7.38 -32.89 -13.92
N LYS A 232 7.91 -34.02 -14.36
CA LYS A 232 8.93 -34.09 -15.41
C LYS A 232 8.31 -33.66 -16.74
N LYS A 233 8.65 -32.48 -17.25
CA LYS A 233 8.81 -32.26 -18.69
C LYS A 233 10.08 -31.47 -18.92
N LYS A 234 11.00 -32.08 -19.67
CA LYS A 234 12.22 -31.46 -20.18
C LYS A 234 11.81 -30.45 -21.27
N SER A 235 11.67 -29.17 -20.93
CA SER A 235 11.93 -28.11 -21.90
C SER A 235 13.34 -27.61 -21.63
N ALA A 236 14.16 -27.51 -22.68
CA ALA A 236 15.58 -27.12 -22.60
C ALA A 236 15.79 -25.61 -22.43
N ASP A 237 14.72 -24.81 -22.32
CA ASP A 237 14.80 -23.39 -22.04
C ASP A 237 14.95 -23.19 -20.54
N ASN A 238 16.05 -22.55 -20.11
CA ASN A 238 16.31 -22.21 -18.71
C ASN A 238 15.11 -21.43 -18.15
N PRO A 239 14.26 -22.02 -17.29
CA PRO A 239 13.07 -21.35 -16.77
C PRO A 239 13.43 -20.11 -15.93
N TRP A 240 14.70 -20.01 -15.49
CA TRP A 240 15.25 -18.98 -14.61
C TRP A 240 15.49 -17.62 -15.30
N HIS A 241 15.63 -17.53 -16.62
CA HIS A 241 15.83 -16.24 -17.30
C HIS A 241 14.60 -15.31 -17.15
N ASN A 242 13.39 -15.88 -17.14
CA ASN A 242 12.15 -15.13 -16.91
C ASN A 242 11.88 -14.83 -15.42
N VAL A 243 12.65 -15.43 -14.51
CA VAL A 243 12.46 -15.34 -13.06
C VAL A 243 13.17 -14.12 -12.49
N HIS A 244 14.27 -13.66 -13.11
CA HIS A 244 15.00 -12.48 -12.68
C HIS A 244 14.16 -11.19 -12.64
N HIS A 245 13.17 -11.04 -13.53
CA HIS A 245 12.24 -9.90 -13.50
C HIS A 245 11.13 -10.03 -12.43
N THR A 246 10.94 -11.23 -11.86
CA THR A 246 9.85 -11.52 -10.90
C THR A 246 10.31 -11.58 -9.44
N LEU A 247 11.60 -11.82 -9.18
CA LEU A 247 12.12 -12.04 -7.83
C LEU A 247 12.86 -10.82 -7.31
N ARG A 248 12.09 -9.87 -6.79
CA ARG A 248 12.63 -8.66 -6.18
C ARG A 248 12.96 -8.88 -4.70
N PRO A 249 14.13 -8.40 -4.22
CA PRO A 249 14.43 -8.41 -2.79
C PRO A 249 13.57 -7.40 -2.03
N ILE A 250 13.05 -7.82 -0.88
CA ILE A 250 12.40 -6.98 0.11
C ILE A 250 13.46 -6.49 1.09
N TYR A 251 13.58 -5.19 1.28
CA TYR A 251 14.61 -4.57 2.11
C TYR A 251 14.19 -4.54 3.57
N ALA A 252 15.16 -4.79 4.45
CA ALA A 252 15.05 -4.54 5.87
C ALA A 252 16.40 -4.13 6.48
N ILE A 253 16.36 -3.32 7.53
CA ILE A 253 17.54 -2.82 8.23
C ILE A 253 17.73 -3.61 9.52
N LEU A 254 18.92 -4.15 9.68
CA LEU A 254 19.40 -4.81 10.89
C LEU A 254 19.83 -3.75 11.91
N GLN A 255 19.29 -3.86 13.12
CA GLN A 255 19.73 -3.10 14.28
C GLN A 255 20.67 -3.96 15.10
N ILE A 256 21.92 -3.52 15.24
CA ILE A 256 22.96 -4.21 15.99
C ILE A 256 23.33 -3.45 17.26
N GLN A 257 23.87 -4.15 18.24
CA GLN A 257 24.40 -3.54 19.45
C GLN A 257 25.50 -2.52 19.11
N SER A 258 25.49 -1.39 19.83
CA SER A 258 26.52 -0.36 19.67
C SER A 258 27.90 -0.85 20.13
N SER A 259 28.93 -0.47 19.39
CA SER A 259 30.31 -0.82 19.72
C SER A 259 31.26 0.33 19.39
N GLY A 260 32.28 0.52 20.21
CA GLY A 260 33.35 1.49 19.96
C GLY A 260 34.56 0.93 19.21
N LYS A 261 34.58 -0.39 18.95
CA LYS A 261 35.73 -1.13 18.38
C LYS A 261 35.81 -1.08 16.85
N TRP A 262 34.96 -0.31 16.20
CA TRP A 262 35.00 -0.14 14.75
C TRP A 262 36.17 0.75 14.32
N PRO A 263 36.78 0.53 13.14
CA PRO A 263 37.80 1.40 12.57
C PRO A 263 37.26 2.82 12.43
N LYS A 264 38.01 3.82 12.90
CA LYS A 264 37.61 5.24 12.92
C LYS A 264 38.39 6.12 11.94
N ASP A 265 39.48 5.59 11.39
CA ASP A 265 40.44 6.36 10.61
C ASP A 265 40.36 6.04 9.11
N ASP A 266 39.95 4.83 8.76
CA ASP A 266 39.80 4.38 7.37
C ASP A 266 38.39 3.85 7.08
N TYR A 267 37.76 4.41 6.04
CA TYR A 267 36.45 4.03 5.56
C TYR A 267 36.47 2.64 4.90
N ALA A 268 37.51 2.28 4.16
CA ALA A 268 37.61 0.98 3.51
C ALA A 268 37.72 -0.15 4.54
N ALA A 269 38.59 0.01 5.55
CA ALA A 269 38.67 -0.91 6.69
C ALA A 269 37.34 -1.08 7.42
N PHE A 270 36.60 0.01 7.64
CA PHE A 270 35.27 -0.03 8.26
C PHE A 270 34.29 -0.90 7.44
N LEU A 271 34.26 -0.72 6.12
CA LEU A 271 33.39 -1.48 5.21
C LEU A 271 33.78 -2.96 5.11
N HIS A 272 35.08 -3.27 5.14
CA HIS A 272 35.54 -4.66 5.22
C HIS A 272 35.09 -5.34 6.51
N MET A 273 35.14 -4.65 7.65
CA MET A 273 34.59 -5.19 8.91
C MET A 273 33.08 -5.36 8.85
N LYS A 274 32.35 -4.41 8.24
CA LYS A 274 30.90 -4.52 8.01
C LYS A 274 30.57 -5.78 7.21
N ARG A 275 31.30 -6.00 6.11
CA ARG A 275 31.16 -7.19 5.25
C ARG A 275 31.51 -8.47 5.98
N LEU A 276 32.58 -8.48 6.79
CA LEU A 276 32.98 -9.64 7.58
C LEU A 276 31.89 -10.06 8.57
N PHE A 277 31.23 -9.09 9.21
CA PHE A 277 30.10 -9.36 10.10
C PHE A 277 28.94 -10.03 9.35
N LEU A 278 28.58 -9.54 8.15
CA LEU A 278 27.54 -10.16 7.32
C LEU A 278 27.93 -11.56 6.81
N LEU A 279 29.20 -11.77 6.46
CA LEU A 279 29.72 -13.08 6.09
C LEU A 279 29.61 -14.07 7.25
N ARG A 280 29.88 -13.62 8.49
CA ARG A 280 29.70 -14.46 9.67
C ARG A 280 28.24 -14.87 9.88
N ILE A 281 27.28 -13.96 9.68
CA ILE A 281 25.85 -14.29 9.73
C ILE A 281 25.50 -15.30 8.62
N LYS A 282 25.98 -15.09 7.39
CA LYS A 282 25.79 -16.02 6.27
C LYS A 282 26.29 -17.44 6.62
N GLU A 283 27.46 -17.58 7.21
CA GLU A 283 27.99 -18.89 7.62
C GLU A 283 27.04 -19.63 8.58
N LEU A 284 26.50 -18.90 9.56
CA LEU A 284 25.54 -19.46 10.53
C LEU A 284 24.20 -19.82 9.87
N LEU A 285 23.72 -19.01 8.93
CA LEU A 285 22.51 -19.30 8.15
C LEU A 285 22.68 -20.55 7.27
N VAL A 286 23.83 -20.70 6.61
CA VAL A 286 24.13 -21.87 5.78
C VAL A 286 24.16 -23.14 6.63
N HIS A 287 24.67 -23.07 7.87
CA HIS A 287 24.72 -24.22 8.79
C HIS A 287 23.33 -24.75 9.15
N ILE A 288 22.33 -23.87 9.28
CA ILE A 288 20.93 -24.26 9.55
C ILE A 288 20.12 -24.55 8.27
N GLY A 289 20.77 -24.51 7.09
CA GLY A 289 20.13 -24.79 5.81
C GLY A 289 19.32 -23.63 5.21
N VAL A 290 19.50 -22.39 5.68
CA VAL A 290 18.84 -21.21 5.10
C VAL A 290 19.70 -20.63 3.96
N PRO A 291 19.18 -20.59 2.71
CA PRO A 291 19.94 -20.04 1.58
C PRO A 291 20.21 -18.54 1.79
N SER A 292 21.48 -18.15 1.70
CA SER A 292 21.89 -16.76 1.87
C SER A 292 23.11 -16.38 1.03
N LYS A 293 23.17 -15.13 0.59
CA LYS A 293 24.23 -14.59 -0.27
C LYS A 293 24.58 -13.15 0.12
N VAL A 294 25.87 -12.85 0.26
CA VAL A 294 26.34 -11.47 0.38
C VAL A 294 26.47 -10.87 -1.03
N VAL A 295 25.81 -9.74 -1.25
CA VAL A 295 25.74 -9.00 -2.52
C VAL A 295 26.98 -8.10 -2.66
N SER A 296 27.30 -7.72 -3.89
CA SER A 296 28.42 -6.81 -4.20
C SER A 296 28.29 -5.47 -3.47
N THR A 297 27.07 -4.95 -3.30
CA THR A 297 26.72 -3.76 -2.52
C THR A 297 26.85 -3.94 -1.01
N GLY A 298 27.53 -4.98 -0.53
CA GLY A 298 27.81 -5.16 0.91
C GLY A 298 26.57 -5.43 1.76
N MET A 299 25.49 -5.96 1.17
CA MET A 299 24.25 -6.38 1.84
C MET A 299 24.12 -7.90 1.87
N LEU A 300 23.21 -8.43 2.68
CA LEU A 300 22.95 -9.87 2.82
C LEU A 300 21.54 -10.23 2.33
N ASP A 301 21.46 -11.01 1.27
CA ASP A 301 20.21 -11.60 0.78
C ASP A 301 19.94 -12.94 1.49
N ILE A 302 18.72 -13.12 1.98
CA ILE A 302 18.26 -14.31 2.69
C ILE A 302 16.95 -14.79 2.06
N PHE A 303 16.86 -16.08 1.74
CA PHE A 303 15.62 -16.68 1.28
C PHE A 303 14.86 -17.32 2.45
N ILE A 304 13.65 -16.82 2.75
CA ILE A 304 12.80 -17.33 3.82
C ILE A 304 11.33 -17.32 3.40
N ASN A 305 10.62 -18.42 3.60
CA ASN A 305 9.18 -18.55 3.34
C ASN A 305 8.73 -18.04 1.94
N GLY A 306 9.54 -18.30 0.91
CA GLY A 306 9.25 -17.85 -0.46
C GLY A 306 9.54 -16.37 -0.74
N LEU A 307 10.23 -15.68 0.18
CA LEU A 307 10.62 -14.28 0.07
C LEU A 307 12.14 -14.16 0.04
N ILE A 308 12.64 -13.18 -0.70
CA ILE A 308 14.05 -12.77 -0.66
C ILE A 308 14.12 -11.49 0.19
N LEU A 309 14.79 -11.54 1.34
CA LEU A 309 15.01 -10.39 2.20
C LEU A 309 16.45 -9.90 2.05
N ARG A 310 16.63 -8.63 1.66
CA ARG A 310 17.93 -7.96 1.59
C ARG A 310 18.16 -7.15 2.86
N LEU A 311 19.19 -7.51 3.60
CA LEU A 311 19.54 -6.92 4.88
C LEU A 311 20.79 -6.05 4.80
N SER A 312 20.70 -4.87 5.39
CA SER A 312 21.83 -3.97 5.65
C SER A 312 21.77 -3.49 7.10
N PHE A 313 22.87 -3.06 7.69
CA PHE A 313 22.85 -2.33 8.96
C PHE A 313 23.55 -0.98 8.81
N CYS A 314 23.10 -0.01 9.58
CA CYS A 314 23.68 1.33 9.67
C CYS A 314 24.49 1.45 10.96
N HIS A 315 25.62 2.16 10.91
CA HIS A 315 26.41 2.48 12.10
C HIS A 315 26.66 3.98 12.19
N ASN A 316 26.67 4.53 13.42
CA ASN A 316 26.78 5.98 13.65
C ASN A 316 28.08 6.62 13.14
N PHE A 317 29.14 5.84 12.96
CA PHE A 317 30.42 6.34 12.40
C PHE A 317 30.43 6.39 10.88
N GLU A 318 29.52 5.68 10.20
CA GLU A 318 29.55 5.51 8.75
C GLU A 318 29.37 6.85 8.02
N LEU A 319 28.43 7.69 8.47
CA LEU A 319 28.23 9.04 7.94
C LEU A 319 29.49 9.91 8.09
N LYS A 320 30.14 9.87 9.28
CA LYS A 320 31.34 10.67 9.56
C LYS A 320 32.54 10.20 8.73
N LEU A 321 32.71 8.89 8.56
CA LEU A 321 33.77 8.31 7.75
C LEU A 321 33.57 8.60 6.26
N LEU A 322 32.32 8.55 5.79
CA LEU A 322 31.96 8.92 4.42
C LEU A 322 32.24 10.41 4.16
N GLY A 323 31.89 11.30 5.10
CA GLY A 323 32.24 12.72 4.99
C GLY A 323 33.75 12.97 4.95
N ARG A 324 34.55 12.18 5.66
CA ARG A 324 36.01 12.25 5.63
C ARG A 324 36.60 11.73 4.32
N SER A 325 36.11 10.60 3.81
CA SER A 325 36.60 10.02 2.55
C SER A 325 36.29 10.91 1.34
N LEU A 326 35.21 11.69 1.43
CA LEU A 326 34.84 12.71 0.44
C LEU A 326 35.57 14.05 0.64
N GLY A 327 36.45 14.17 1.64
CA GLY A 327 37.22 15.39 1.90
C GLY A 327 36.42 16.54 2.53
N LEU A 328 35.14 16.36 2.85
CA LEU A 328 34.27 17.38 3.46
C LEU A 328 34.63 17.67 4.92
N THR A 329 35.19 16.68 5.63
CA THR A 329 35.63 16.85 7.02
C THR A 329 37.12 16.57 7.11
N LYS A 330 37.90 17.60 7.45
CA LYS A 330 39.32 17.41 7.79
C LYS A 330 39.40 16.47 9.01
N PRO A 331 40.30 15.48 9.04
CA PRO A 331 40.55 14.70 10.25
C PRO A 331 40.92 15.66 11.38
N TYR A 332 40.46 15.36 12.60
CA TYR A 332 40.75 16.19 13.77
C TYR A 332 42.25 16.09 14.07
N GLN A 333 43.04 16.94 13.42
CA GLN A 333 44.45 17.13 13.74
C GLN A 333 44.53 18.06 14.94
N PHE A 334 45.30 17.68 15.95
CA PHE A 334 45.66 18.57 17.06
C PHE A 334 46.48 19.73 16.46
N LYS A 335 45.80 20.84 16.09
CA LYS A 335 46.49 22.08 15.73
C LYS A 335 47.04 22.69 17.01
N ALA A 336 48.34 22.94 17.05
CA ALA A 336 48.93 23.79 18.09
C ALA A 336 48.30 25.19 18.00
N LYS A 337 48.15 25.85 19.14
CA LYS A 337 47.42 27.12 19.37
C LYS A 337 47.79 28.33 18.48
N LYS A 338 48.69 28.21 17.51
CA LYS A 338 49.18 29.33 16.69
C LYS A 338 48.55 29.46 15.29
N ASP A 339 47.78 28.48 14.84
CA ASP A 339 47.25 28.47 13.46
C ASP A 339 45.74 28.78 13.37
N LEU A 340 45.18 29.44 14.40
CA LEU A 340 43.73 29.69 14.54
C LEU A 340 43.27 31.06 14.02
N GLU A 341 44.17 31.94 13.59
CA GLU A 341 43.81 33.33 13.28
C GLU A 341 43.56 33.63 11.78
N GLU A 342 43.83 32.70 10.85
CA GLU A 342 43.73 33.00 9.40
C GLU A 342 42.59 32.30 8.62
N GLU A 343 41.73 31.50 9.25
CA GLU A 343 40.70 30.72 8.52
C GLU A 343 39.26 31.24 8.79
N TYR A 344 39.05 32.56 8.72
CA TYR A 344 37.72 33.18 8.65
C TYR A 344 37.57 33.98 7.35
N VAL A 345 37.36 33.26 6.25
CA VAL A 345 36.66 33.83 5.08
C VAL A 345 35.57 32.83 4.73
N GLU A 346 34.40 33.06 5.33
CA GLU A 346 33.14 32.45 4.93
C GLU A 346 32.89 32.75 3.45
N LYS A 347 32.88 31.71 2.62
CA LYS A 347 32.23 31.76 1.32
C LYS A 347 30.96 30.95 1.46
N GLU A 348 29.85 31.67 1.59
CA GLU A 348 28.52 31.17 1.26
C GLU A 348 28.52 30.81 -0.24
N GLN A 349 28.97 29.59 -0.54
CA GLN A 349 28.63 28.90 -1.78
C GLN A 349 27.51 27.93 -1.39
N GLU A 350 26.42 27.90 -2.16
CA GLU A 350 25.35 26.92 -1.99
C GLU A 350 25.96 25.52 -1.82
N GLU A 351 25.95 24.98 -0.60
CA GLU A 351 26.56 23.69 -0.26
C GLU A 351 25.76 22.58 -0.96
N TYR A 352 26.18 22.21 -2.17
CA TYR A 352 25.69 21.01 -2.83
C TYR A 352 26.23 19.79 -2.04
N GLU A 353 25.40 19.18 -1.21
CA GLU A 353 25.74 17.92 -0.54
C GLU A 353 26.16 16.88 -1.59
N PRO A 354 27.29 16.17 -1.40
CA PRO A 354 27.74 15.20 -2.39
C PRO A 354 26.76 14.03 -2.47
N GLU A 355 26.47 13.59 -3.70
CA GLU A 355 25.48 12.55 -4.01
C GLU A 355 25.58 11.27 -3.13
N PRO A 356 26.79 10.73 -2.79
CA PRO A 356 26.88 9.56 -1.92
C PRO A 356 26.38 9.80 -0.49
N LEU A 357 26.56 11.02 0.03
CA LEU A 357 26.10 11.40 1.37
C LEU A 357 24.57 11.48 1.40
N THR A 358 23.98 12.14 0.40
CA THR A 358 22.53 12.25 0.26
C THR A 358 21.87 10.88 0.09
N ARG A 359 22.47 9.98 -0.71
CA ARG A 359 22.01 8.58 -0.84
C ARG A 359 22.06 7.85 0.50
N TRP A 360 23.16 7.98 1.24
CA TRP A 360 23.30 7.35 2.55
C TRP A 360 22.23 7.84 3.55
N LEU A 361 22.05 9.15 3.66
CA LEU A 361 21.06 9.79 4.56
C LEU A 361 19.64 9.36 4.19
N THR A 362 19.34 9.34 2.90
CA THR A 362 18.03 8.93 2.39
C THR A 362 17.75 7.47 2.74
N PHE A 363 18.68 6.56 2.46
CA PHE A 363 18.49 5.13 2.67
C PHE A 363 18.46 4.73 4.15
N ASN A 364 19.36 5.26 4.98
CA ASN A 364 19.56 4.79 6.36
C ASN A 364 18.81 5.61 7.43
N GLN A 365 18.41 6.85 7.15
CA GLN A 365 17.73 7.71 8.14
C GLN A 365 16.31 8.10 7.68
N ARG A 366 16.20 8.79 6.54
CA ARG A 366 14.91 9.35 6.10
C ARG A 366 13.91 8.27 5.73
N LEU A 367 14.36 7.24 4.99
CA LEU A 367 13.47 6.18 4.53
C LEU A 367 12.89 5.36 5.70
N PRO A 368 13.66 4.90 6.70
CA PRO A 368 13.12 4.20 7.86
C PRO A 368 12.04 4.99 8.60
N ASP A 369 12.28 6.28 8.77
CA ASP A 369 11.35 7.16 9.47
C ASP A 369 10.03 7.30 8.68
N VAL A 370 10.11 7.64 7.39
CA VAL A 370 8.93 7.79 6.53
C VAL A 370 8.17 6.47 6.40
N THR A 371 8.87 5.35 6.18
CA THR A 371 8.21 4.04 6.03
C THR A 371 7.49 3.61 7.30
N SER A 372 8.03 3.92 8.49
CA SER A 372 7.36 3.63 9.76
C SER A 372 6.03 4.39 9.89
N GLN A 373 6.00 5.67 9.49
CA GLN A 373 4.78 6.50 9.50
C GLN A 373 3.77 6.00 8.47
N LEU A 374 4.22 5.66 7.26
CA LEU A 374 3.36 5.10 6.21
C LEU A 374 2.74 3.76 6.61
N VAL A 375 3.48 2.90 7.32
CA VAL A 375 2.94 1.65 7.88
C VAL A 375 1.85 1.94 8.91
N ALA A 376 2.01 2.98 9.74
CA ALA A 376 0.98 3.38 10.70
C ALA A 376 -0.30 3.83 9.98
N ILE A 377 -0.20 4.71 8.99
CA ILE A 377 -1.33 5.18 8.17
C ILE A 377 -2.00 4.00 7.44
N ALA A 378 -1.21 3.12 6.82
CA ALA A 378 -1.71 1.95 6.13
C ALA A 378 -2.46 0.99 7.05
N ARG A 379 -2.12 0.91 8.34
CA ARG A 379 -2.86 0.09 9.31
C ARG A 379 -4.16 0.76 9.74
N SER A 380 -4.14 2.07 9.95
CA SER A 380 -5.35 2.83 10.29
C SER A 380 -6.38 2.81 9.15
N HIS A 381 -5.90 2.80 7.90
CA HIS A 381 -6.71 2.86 6.68
C HIS A 381 -6.48 1.65 5.76
N ILE A 382 -6.49 0.46 6.33
CA ILE A 382 -6.08 -0.81 5.68
C ILE A 382 -6.81 -1.14 4.37
N ASN A 383 -8.03 -0.66 4.21
CA ASN A 383 -8.91 -0.99 3.09
C ASN A 383 -9.02 0.10 2.02
N THR A 384 -8.33 1.23 2.20
CA THR A 384 -8.47 2.41 1.32
C THR A 384 -7.11 2.87 0.83
N PHE A 385 -6.25 3.28 1.75
CA PHE A 385 -4.94 3.85 1.43
C PHE A 385 -4.05 2.89 0.62
N PRO A 386 -3.84 1.62 1.03
CA PRO A 386 -2.97 0.71 0.28
C PRO A 386 -3.45 0.44 -1.14
N ASP A 387 -4.76 0.23 -1.33
CA ASP A 387 -5.33 -0.08 -2.65
C ASP A 387 -5.37 1.15 -3.56
N ALA A 388 -5.64 2.34 -3.02
CA ALA A 388 -5.53 3.60 -3.78
C ALA A 388 -4.09 3.86 -4.27
N CYS A 389 -3.09 3.65 -3.40
CA CYS A 389 -1.68 3.72 -3.79
C CYS A 389 -1.34 2.76 -4.93
N ARG A 390 -1.85 1.53 -4.87
CA ARG A 390 -1.60 0.53 -5.92
C ARG A 390 -2.26 0.91 -7.23
N LEU A 391 -3.48 1.45 -7.20
CA LEU A 391 -4.17 1.99 -8.37
C LEU A 391 -3.38 3.15 -8.99
N ALA A 392 -2.94 4.11 -8.18
CA ALA A 392 -2.13 5.24 -8.60
C ALA A 392 -0.83 4.80 -9.29
N LYS A 393 -0.06 3.92 -8.63
CA LYS A 393 1.20 3.40 -9.17
C LYS A 393 1.00 2.64 -10.48
N ARG A 394 -0.04 1.82 -10.56
CA ARG A 394 -0.37 1.05 -11.77
C ARG A 394 -0.86 1.94 -12.91
N TRP A 395 -1.66 2.96 -12.60
CA TRP A 395 -2.13 3.94 -13.59
C TRP A 395 -0.95 4.72 -14.18
N LEU A 396 -0.07 5.29 -13.34
CA LEU A 396 1.13 6.00 -13.79
C LEU A 396 2.00 5.11 -14.70
N SER A 397 2.26 3.88 -14.26
CA SER A 397 3.06 2.92 -15.03
C SER A 397 2.41 2.56 -16.38
N ALA A 398 1.08 2.43 -16.43
CA ALA A 398 0.35 2.15 -17.67
C ALA A 398 0.38 3.33 -18.66
N HIS A 399 0.56 4.56 -18.17
CA HIS A 399 0.70 5.78 -18.96
C HIS A 399 2.15 6.11 -19.35
N GLY A 400 3.10 5.20 -19.09
CA GLY A 400 4.51 5.41 -19.46
C GLY A 400 5.32 6.22 -18.44
N PHE A 401 4.77 6.45 -17.25
CA PHE A 401 5.48 7.06 -16.12
C PHE A 401 5.81 5.97 -15.08
N PRO A 402 6.92 5.24 -15.24
CA PRO A 402 7.27 4.17 -14.32
C PRO A 402 7.54 4.74 -12.93
N VAL A 403 6.89 4.15 -11.92
CA VAL A 403 7.13 4.51 -10.52
C VAL A 403 8.39 3.80 -10.03
N ILE A 404 9.42 4.57 -9.68
CA ILE A 404 10.66 4.04 -9.10
C ILE A 404 10.33 3.44 -7.74
N GLN A 405 10.71 2.19 -7.57
CA GLN A 405 10.46 1.49 -6.33
C GLN A 405 11.42 1.94 -5.22
N CYS A 406 10.99 1.91 -3.96
CA CYS A 406 11.82 2.38 -2.85
C CYS A 406 11.98 1.33 -1.75
N PRO A 407 13.22 0.87 -1.44
CA PRO A 407 14.48 1.17 -2.14
C PRO A 407 14.58 0.57 -3.54
N ASP A 408 15.28 1.27 -4.44
CA ASP A 408 15.72 0.75 -5.74
C ASP A 408 17.17 0.26 -5.64
N ILE A 409 17.54 -0.72 -6.47
CA ILE A 409 18.92 -1.21 -6.57
C ILE A 409 19.86 -0.07 -6.95
N SER A 410 19.42 0.86 -7.81
CA SER A 410 20.19 2.06 -8.19
C SER A 410 20.39 3.05 -7.04
N SER A 411 19.50 3.02 -6.05
CA SER A 411 19.55 3.88 -4.86
C SER A 411 20.32 3.26 -3.70
N GLU A 412 20.81 2.02 -3.84
CA GLU A 412 21.64 1.39 -2.82
C GLU A 412 22.94 2.20 -2.62
N PRO A 413 23.33 2.52 -1.37
CA PRO A 413 24.61 3.15 -1.13
C PRO A 413 25.74 2.23 -1.62
N VAL A 414 26.47 2.69 -2.64
CA VAL A 414 27.65 2.01 -3.17
C VAL A 414 28.79 2.25 -2.19
N TRP A 415 29.14 1.23 -1.42
CA TRP A 415 30.19 1.31 -0.40
C TRP A 415 31.61 1.26 -0.98
N GLY A 416 31.87 1.81 -2.17
CA GLY A 416 33.22 1.92 -2.75
C GLY A 416 34.01 0.61 -2.92
N LEU A 417 33.38 -0.56 -2.79
CA LEU A 417 33.94 -1.85 -3.18
C LEU A 417 33.66 -1.99 -4.67
N ASP A 418 34.67 -2.22 -5.51
CA ASP A 418 34.57 -2.34 -6.98
C ASP A 418 33.29 -3.06 -7.41
N CYS A 419 32.28 -2.25 -7.76
CA CYS A 419 30.99 -2.69 -8.21
C CYS A 419 30.77 -1.94 -9.50
N GLU A 420 30.91 -2.61 -10.64
CA GLU A 420 30.21 -2.13 -11.81
C GLU A 420 28.72 -2.16 -11.47
N PRO A 421 28.00 -1.03 -11.61
CA PRO A 421 26.55 -1.05 -11.44
C PRO A 421 26.04 -2.11 -12.41
N VAL A 422 25.38 -3.15 -11.88
CA VAL A 422 24.66 -4.09 -12.73
C VAL A 422 23.51 -3.28 -13.32
N CYS A 423 23.72 -2.67 -14.48
CA CYS A 423 22.69 -2.12 -15.32
C CYS A 423 21.83 -3.29 -15.79
N LEU A 424 20.91 -3.74 -14.94
CA LEU A 424 19.81 -4.60 -15.32
C LEU A 424 18.91 -3.78 -16.25
N GLY A 425 19.28 -3.72 -17.53
CA GLY A 425 18.36 -3.46 -18.64
C GLY A 425 17.39 -2.29 -18.50
N ASP A 426 17.77 -1.20 -17.82
CA ASP A 426 17.01 0.06 -17.79
C ASP A 426 17.30 0.92 -19.04
N ALA A 427 17.97 0.32 -20.03
CA ALA A 427 17.93 0.80 -21.40
C ALA A 427 16.51 0.53 -21.94
N ASP A 428 15.82 1.61 -22.32
CA ASP A 428 14.57 1.64 -23.09
C ASP A 428 13.25 1.98 -22.38
N LEU A 429 13.27 2.84 -21.36
CA LEU A 429 12.14 3.73 -21.10
C LEU A 429 12.62 5.19 -21.13
N GLY A 430 12.60 5.77 -22.33
CA GLY A 430 13.18 7.05 -22.74
C GLY A 430 12.59 8.32 -22.12
N ALA A 431 12.51 8.41 -20.80
CA ALA A 431 12.27 9.67 -20.10
C ALA A 431 12.99 9.66 -18.74
N SER A 432 14.30 9.92 -18.73
CA SER A 432 15.08 10.19 -17.51
C SER A 432 14.54 11.37 -16.69
N ASN A 433 13.67 12.20 -17.27
CA ASN A 433 13.26 13.47 -16.68
C ASN A 433 11.90 13.42 -15.94
N CYS A 434 11.16 12.30 -15.97
CA CYS A 434 9.83 12.22 -15.34
C CYS A 434 9.62 10.89 -14.60
N ARG A 435 10.47 10.58 -13.62
CA ARG A 435 10.30 9.41 -12.74
C ARG A 435 9.78 9.84 -11.36
N LEU A 436 8.69 9.23 -10.89
CA LEU A 436 8.17 9.43 -9.54
C LEU A 436 8.59 8.27 -8.63
N THR A 437 8.97 8.55 -7.40
CA THR A 437 9.25 7.50 -6.41
C THR A 437 7.96 6.95 -5.81
N GLU A 438 7.98 5.69 -5.37
CA GLU A 438 6.83 5.08 -4.69
C GLU A 438 6.35 5.90 -3.49
N ILE A 439 7.30 6.46 -2.73
CA ILE A 439 7.00 7.28 -1.55
C ILE A 439 6.31 8.58 -1.96
N ALA A 440 6.77 9.24 -3.02
CA ALA A 440 6.13 10.46 -3.51
C ALA A 440 4.66 10.19 -3.88
N VAL A 441 4.40 9.10 -4.61
CA VAL A 441 3.02 8.69 -4.95
C VAL A 441 2.21 8.39 -3.69
N GLU A 442 2.79 7.70 -2.71
CA GLU A 442 2.13 7.39 -1.43
C GLU A 442 1.79 8.67 -0.63
N LEU A 443 2.68 9.65 -0.58
CA LEU A 443 2.44 10.94 0.07
C LEU A 443 1.36 11.76 -0.66
N MET A 444 1.36 11.77 -1.99
CA MET A 444 0.29 12.42 -2.78
C MET A 444 -1.08 11.78 -2.53
N VAL A 445 -1.12 10.46 -2.38
CA VAL A 445 -2.35 9.73 -2.05
C VAL A 445 -2.80 10.02 -0.61
N ILE A 446 -1.86 10.22 0.32
CA ILE A 446 -2.17 10.68 1.69
C ILE A 446 -2.90 12.03 1.65
N HIS A 447 -2.33 12.98 0.92
CA HIS A 447 -2.93 14.30 0.77
C HIS A 447 -4.30 14.24 0.09
N ALA A 448 -4.41 13.51 -1.03
CA ALA A 448 -5.66 13.39 -1.78
C ALA A 448 -6.78 12.68 -0.99
N GLY A 449 -6.42 11.72 -0.13
CA GLY A 449 -7.35 10.95 0.69
C GLY A 449 -7.73 11.63 2.02
N GLY A 450 -7.00 12.67 2.43
CA GLY A 450 -7.20 13.32 3.73
C GLY A 450 -6.86 12.41 4.91
N PHE A 451 -5.85 11.53 4.77
CA PHE A 451 -5.48 10.58 5.83
C PHE A 451 -4.65 11.21 6.95
N THR A 452 -4.15 12.43 6.73
CA THR A 452 -3.44 13.24 7.72
C THR A 452 -4.08 14.63 7.77
N GLU A 453 -4.01 15.28 8.93
CA GLU A 453 -4.44 16.67 9.04
C GLU A 453 -3.58 17.55 8.13
N ALA A 454 -4.23 18.45 7.39
CA ALA A 454 -3.53 19.37 6.52
C ALA A 454 -2.71 20.35 7.36
N VAL A 455 -1.42 20.51 7.03
CA VAL A 455 -0.59 21.53 7.65
C VAL A 455 -1.00 22.89 7.07
N ASN A 456 -1.80 23.64 7.82
CA ASN A 456 -2.22 24.98 7.43
C ASN A 456 -1.05 25.95 7.57
N THR A 457 -0.45 26.36 6.45
CA THR A 457 0.51 27.47 6.40
C THR A 457 -0.06 28.64 5.62
N SER A 458 0.38 29.87 5.91
CA SER A 458 -0.09 31.09 5.23
C SER A 458 0.17 31.10 3.72
N SER A 459 1.06 30.22 3.24
CA SER A 459 1.46 30.04 1.84
C SER A 459 0.87 28.80 1.18
N TYR A 460 0.07 28.00 1.88
CA TYR A 460 -0.46 26.72 1.38
C TYR A 460 -1.99 26.75 1.29
N SER A 461 -2.51 26.90 0.08
CA SER A 461 -3.96 26.88 -0.22
C SER A 461 -4.39 25.71 -1.09
N ALA A 462 -3.48 24.78 -1.40
CA ALA A 462 -3.72 23.64 -2.27
C ALA A 462 -4.46 22.49 -1.55
N GLY A 463 -5.59 22.81 -0.96
CA GLY A 463 -6.60 21.81 -0.63
C GLY A 463 -7.40 21.48 -1.87
N LEU A 464 -7.60 20.19 -2.17
CA LEU A 464 -8.80 19.79 -2.90
C LEU A 464 -10.01 20.43 -2.19
N PRO A 465 -10.98 21.02 -2.91
CA PRO A 465 -12.09 21.71 -2.28
C PRO A 465 -12.77 20.80 -1.24
N GLY A 466 -12.79 21.25 0.02
CA GLY A 466 -13.30 20.49 1.16
C GLY A 466 -12.25 19.96 2.15
N SER A 467 -10.94 20.11 1.89
CA SER A 467 -9.85 19.61 2.73
C SER A 467 -9.85 20.10 4.19
N GLY A 468 -10.52 21.22 4.49
CA GLY A 468 -10.68 21.76 5.85
C GLY A 468 -11.91 21.25 6.60
N SER A 469 -12.63 20.25 6.09
CA SER A 469 -13.82 19.68 6.75
C SER A 469 -13.56 18.25 7.22
N ASP A 470 -14.07 17.89 8.41
CA ASP A 470 -14.09 16.50 8.94
C ASP A 470 -14.69 15.47 7.97
N ARG A 471 -15.35 15.94 6.90
CA ARG A 471 -15.98 15.14 5.84
C ARG A 471 -15.02 14.80 4.68
N PHE A 472 -13.76 15.23 4.72
CA PHE A 472 -12.82 15.00 3.62
C PHE A 472 -12.15 13.62 3.65
N LEU A 473 -12.19 12.88 4.76
CA LEU A 473 -11.60 11.55 4.83
C LEU A 473 -12.26 10.58 3.83
N SER A 474 -11.49 10.06 2.88
CA SER A 474 -12.00 9.09 1.90
C SER A 474 -12.09 7.68 2.48
N THR A 475 -13.23 7.01 2.30
CA THR A 475 -13.43 5.63 2.78
C THR A 475 -13.42 4.59 1.66
N SER A 476 -13.19 5.04 0.43
CA SER A 476 -13.18 4.22 -0.79
C SER A 476 -11.87 4.40 -1.55
N PRO A 477 -11.19 3.30 -1.96
CA PRO A 477 -9.98 3.41 -2.76
C PRO A 477 -10.25 4.04 -4.14
N LEU A 478 -11.45 3.85 -4.70
CA LEU A 478 -11.89 4.51 -5.93
C LEU A 478 -11.91 6.04 -5.76
N VAL A 479 -12.60 6.52 -4.72
CA VAL A 479 -12.74 7.96 -4.45
C VAL A 479 -11.37 8.59 -4.22
N THR A 480 -10.53 7.93 -3.40
CA THR A 480 -9.16 8.39 -3.14
C THR A 480 -8.35 8.48 -4.45
N PHE A 481 -8.47 7.47 -5.32
CA PHE A 481 -7.79 7.46 -6.62
C PHE A 481 -8.29 8.56 -7.56
N LEU A 482 -9.60 8.83 -7.63
CA LEU A 482 -10.14 9.94 -8.42
C LEU A 482 -9.65 11.30 -7.92
N ARG A 483 -9.64 11.49 -6.60
CA ARG A 483 -9.08 12.70 -5.97
C ARG A 483 -7.60 12.86 -6.25
N PHE A 484 -6.84 11.77 -6.29
CA PHE A 484 -5.44 11.78 -6.69
C PHE A 484 -5.27 12.23 -8.16
N LEU A 485 -6.08 11.73 -9.09
CA LEU A 485 -6.05 12.20 -10.49
C LEU A 485 -6.39 13.69 -10.59
N ARG A 486 -7.38 14.13 -9.82
CA ARG A 486 -7.78 15.53 -9.74
C ARG A 486 -6.69 16.42 -9.14
N LEU A 487 -5.97 15.93 -8.13
CA LEU A 487 -4.80 16.61 -7.56
C LEU A 487 -3.74 16.82 -8.64
N ILE A 488 -3.39 15.77 -9.40
CA ILE A 488 -2.40 15.87 -10.48
C ILE A 488 -2.82 16.91 -11.53
N TYR A 489 -4.11 16.93 -11.89
CA TYR A 489 -4.64 17.83 -12.92
C TYR A 489 -4.75 19.29 -12.48
N LEU A 490 -5.14 19.55 -11.23
CA LEU A 490 -5.43 20.91 -10.75
C LEU A 490 -4.24 21.58 -10.04
N PHE A 491 -3.29 20.81 -9.50
CA PHE A 491 -2.20 21.37 -8.71
C PHE A 491 -1.16 22.06 -9.60
N ASP A 492 -0.76 23.28 -9.21
CA ASP A 492 0.28 24.02 -9.91
C ASP A 492 1.67 23.59 -9.43
N TRP A 493 2.19 22.53 -10.04
CA TRP A 493 3.51 21.96 -9.74
C TRP A 493 4.70 22.92 -9.95
N LYS A 494 4.49 24.07 -10.59
CA LYS A 494 5.56 25.04 -10.86
C LYS A 494 5.70 26.05 -9.74
N ASN A 495 4.59 26.51 -9.19
CA ASN A 495 4.55 27.62 -8.25
C ASN A 495 4.26 27.18 -6.81
N ASP A 496 3.60 26.03 -6.63
CA ASP A 496 3.18 25.53 -5.33
C ASP A 496 4.02 24.33 -4.87
N ILE A 497 4.27 24.26 -3.56
CA ILE A 497 4.95 23.14 -2.91
C ILE A 497 3.91 22.32 -2.17
N LEU A 498 3.86 21.02 -2.44
CA LEU A 498 3.03 20.08 -1.70
C LEU A 498 3.70 19.79 -0.34
N LEU A 499 3.09 20.31 0.74
CA LEU A 499 3.57 20.15 2.12
C LEU A 499 2.92 18.96 2.82
#